data_AF-A0A1U9PB60-F1
#
_entry.id   AF-A0A1U9PB60-F1
#
_cell.length_a   1.000
_cell.length_b   1.000
_cell.length_c   1.000
_cell.angle_alpha   90.00
_cell.angle_beta   90.00
_cell.angle_gamma   90.00
#
_symmetry.space_group_name_H-M   'P 1'
#
loop_
_entity.id
_entity.type
_entity.pdbx_description
1 polymer ?
#
loop_
_entity_poly.entity_id
_entity_poly.type
_entity_poly.pdbx_seq_one_letter_code
_entity_poly.pdbx_strand_id
1 'polypeptide(L)' 'MLPSRARTEEVLARFRAARDRLAQAPGDGAARGAMDDVAYTLCVLMGRSTVHEAVLAAERHLAGPD' A
#
# COMPACT_ATOMS: atom_id res chain seq x y z
N MET A 1 15.67 -2.90 -10.11
CA MET A 1 14.46 -3.13 -10.92
C MET A 1 13.29 -2.53 -10.16
N LEU A 2 12.47 -1.72 -10.82
CA LEU A 2 11.20 -1.30 -10.25
C LEU A 2 10.22 -2.50 -10.32
N PRO A 3 9.29 -2.63 -9.37
CA PRO A 3 8.25 -3.65 -9.42
C PRO A 3 7.35 -3.45 -10.64
N SER A 4 6.60 -4.48 -11.03
CA SER A 4 5.62 -4.31 -12.11
C SER A 4 4.52 -3.34 -11.70
N ARG A 5 4.02 -2.58 -12.66
CA ARG A 5 2.92 -1.63 -12.48
C ARG A 5 1.67 -2.31 -11.91
N ALA A 6 1.27 -3.44 -12.51
CA ALA A 6 0.13 -4.23 -12.05
C ALA A 6 0.26 -4.68 -10.58
N ARG A 7 1.44 -5.11 -10.14
CA ARG A 7 1.66 -5.48 -8.73
C ARG A 7 1.57 -4.26 -7.82
N THR A 8 2.08 -3.12 -8.26
CA THR A 8 1.99 -1.86 -7.50
C THR A 8 0.54 -1.41 -7.36
N GLU A 9 -0.26 -1.50 -8.43
CA GLU A 9 -1.71 -1.19 -8.40
C GLU A 9 -2.46 -2.10 -7.44
N GLU A 10 -2.21 -3.41 -7.49
CA GLU A 10 -2.86 -4.39 -6.61
C GLU A 10 -2.59 -4.08 -5.13
N VAL A 11 -1.31 -3.90 -4.76
CA VAL A 11 -0.92 -3.64 -3.37
C VAL A 11 -1.46 -2.29 -2.89
N LEU A 12 -1.43 -1.25 -3.73
CA LEU A 12 -1.95 0.06 -3.37
C LEU A 12 -3.48 0.06 -3.20
N ALA A 13 -4.20 -0.71 -4.03
CA ALA A 13 -5.64 -0.90 -3.88
C ALA A 13 -5.99 -1.62 -2.57
N ARG A 14 -5.25 -2.67 -2.22
CA ARG A 14 -5.43 -3.41 -0.95
C ARG A 14 -5.15 -2.51 0.26
N PHE A 15 -4.12 -1.65 0.19
CA PHE A 15 -3.83 -0.66 1.23
C PHE A 15 -5.00 0.32 1.43
N ARG A 16 -5.54 0.87 0.33
CA ARG A 16 -6.69 1.78 0.39
C ARG A 16 -7.92 1.09 0.98
N ALA A 17 -8.24 -0.12 0.55
CA ALA A 17 -9.36 -0.89 1.07
C ALA A 17 -9.25 -1.20 2.58
N ALA A 18 -8.05 -1.58 3.07
CA ALA A 18 -7.81 -1.82 4.49
C ALA A 18 -7.96 -0.53 5.32
N ARG A 19 -7.42 0.58 4.80
CA ARG A 19 -7.55 1.91 5.43
C ARG A 19 -9.01 2.34 5.52
N ASP A 20 -9.78 2.18 4.45
CA ASP A 20 -11.19 2.56 4.42
C ASP A 20 -12.00 1.72 5.40
N ARG A 21 -11.72 0.42 5.50
CA ARG A 21 -12.35 -0.47 6.49
C ARG A 21 -12.04 -0.07 7.92
N LEU A 22 -10.79 0.29 8.24
CA LEU A 22 -10.41 0.81 9.56
C LEU A 22 -11.05 2.16 9.87
N ALA A 23 -11.25 3.01 8.86
CA ALA A 23 -11.96 4.29 9.04
C ALA A 23 -13.43 4.07 9.42
N GLN A 24 -14.08 3.03 8.86
CA GLN A 24 -15.47 2.66 9.20
C GLN A 24 -15.57 1.88 10.52
N ALA A 25 -14.59 1.04 10.82
CA ALA A 25 -14.57 0.18 11.99
C ALA A 25 -13.17 0.15 12.63
N PRO A 26 -12.82 1.14 13.47
CA PRO A 26 -11.49 1.23 14.08
C PRO A 26 -11.13 0.03 14.98
N GLY A 27 -12.14 -0.69 15.49
CA GLY A 27 -11.98 -1.91 16.30
C GLY A 27 -11.86 -3.21 15.50
N ASP A 28 -11.86 -3.15 14.18
CA ASP A 28 -11.73 -4.34 13.33
C ASP A 28 -10.26 -4.83 13.31
N GLY A 29 -9.97 -5.83 14.15
CA GLY A 29 -8.64 -6.43 14.25
C GLY A 29 -8.15 -7.10 12.96
N ALA A 30 -9.06 -7.62 12.13
CA ALA A 30 -8.69 -8.21 10.85
C ALA A 30 -8.28 -7.14 9.84
N ALA A 31 -9.01 -6.02 9.81
CA ALA A 31 -8.63 -4.85 9.01
C ALA A 31 -7.29 -4.26 9.48
N ARG A 32 -7.03 -4.27 10.80
CA ARG A 32 -5.76 -3.81 11.36
C ARG A 32 -4.59 -4.68 10.90
N GLY A 33 -4.70 -6.00 11.03
CA GLY A 33 -3.67 -6.92 10.53
C GLY A 33 -3.43 -6.76 9.04
N ALA A 34 -4.50 -6.69 8.24
CA ALA A 34 -4.39 -6.48 6.79
C ALA A 34 -3.70 -5.14 6.44
N MET A 35 -3.96 -4.08 7.21
CA MET A 35 -3.31 -2.78 7.04
C MET A 35 -1.82 -2.85 7.34
N ASP A 36 -1.42 -3.52 8.42
CA ASP A 36 -0.02 -3.68 8.80
C ASP A 36 0.75 -4.52 7.75
N ASP A 37 0.17 -5.63 7.29
CA ASP A 37 0.75 -6.51 6.27
C ASP A 37 0.94 -5.80 4.92
N VAL A 38 -0.08 -5.09 4.46
CA VAL A 38 -0.02 -4.41 3.17
C VAL A 38 0.84 -3.15 3.23
N ALA A 39 0.90 -2.46 4.37
CA ALA A 39 1.84 -1.37 4.60
C ALA A 39 3.29 -1.86 4.55
N TYR A 40 3.60 -2.98 5.21
CA TYR A 40 4.92 -3.61 5.15
C TYR A 40 5.28 -4.01 3.72
N THR A 41 4.35 -4.65 3.01
CA THR A 41 4.53 -5.04 1.62
C THR A 41 4.85 -3.84 0.74
N LEU A 42 4.11 -2.73 0.90
CA LEU A 42 4.33 -1.51 0.13
C LEU A 42 5.70 -0.88 0.43
N CYS A 43 6.12 -0.85 1.70
CA CYS A 43 7.46 -0.40 2.10
C CYS A 43 8.57 -1.19 1.42
N VAL A 44 8.49 -2.53 1.46
CA VAL A 44 9.48 -3.41 0.79
C VAL A 44 9.45 -3.22 -0.72
N LEU A 45 8.25 -3.19 -1.31
CA LEU A 45 8.05 -3.06 -2.76
C LEU A 45 8.65 -1.76 -3.31
N MET A 46 8.55 -0.67 -2.55
CA MET A 46 9.03 0.66 -2.92
C MET A 46 10.43 1.00 -2.40
N GLY A 47 11.04 0.13 -1.59
CA GLY A 47 12.33 0.37 -0.95
C GLY A 47 12.32 1.58 -0.01
N ARG A 48 11.23 1.75 0.77
CA ARG A 48 11.05 2.87 1.70
C ARG A 48 10.86 2.38 3.13
N SER A 49 11.35 3.15 4.09
CA SER A 49 11.28 2.81 5.51
C SER A 49 9.95 3.20 6.16
N THR A 50 9.20 4.11 5.53
CA THR A 50 7.91 4.57 6.04
C THR A 50 6.80 4.30 5.02
N VAL A 51 5.61 3.96 5.53
CA VAL A 51 4.43 3.71 4.68
C VAL A 51 4.03 4.94 3.88
N HIS A 52 4.21 6.14 4.45
CA HIS A 52 3.91 7.39 3.77
C HIS A 52 4.79 7.58 2.53
N GLU A 53 6.11 7.43 2.67
CA GLU A 53 7.04 7.50 1.54
C GLU A 53 6.77 6.38 0.51
N ALA A 54 6.40 5.19 0.98
CA ALA A 54 6.07 4.07 0.12
C ALA A 54 4.83 4.36 -0.75
N VAL A 55 3.75 4.87 -0.15
CA VAL A 55 2.55 5.30 -0.90
C VAL A 55 2.89 6.35 -1.95
N LEU A 56 3.63 7.40 -1.58
CA LEU A 56 4.03 8.44 -2.52
C LEU A 56 4.92 7.90 -3.65
N ALA A 57 5.83 6.98 -3.35
CA ALA A 57 6.68 6.34 -4.36
C ALA A 57 5.87 5.46 -5.30
N ALA A 58 4.89 4.72 -4.78
CA ALA A 58 3.98 3.91 -5.58
C ALA A 58 3.12 4.77 -6.50
N GLU A 59 2.52 5.85 -6.00
CA GLU A 59 1.71 6.77 -6.80
C GLU A 59 2.53 7.43 -7.91
N ARG A 60 3.77 7.85 -7.62
CA ARG A 60 4.69 8.36 -8.66
C ARG A 60 5.07 7.29 -9.69
N HIS A 61 5.30 6.05 -9.25
CA HIS A 61 5.60 4.94 -10.15
C HIS A 61 4.44 4.67 -11.11
N LEU A 62 3.20 4.71 -10.62
CA LEU A 62 1.99 4.53 -11.42
C LEU A 62 1.66 5.73 -12.31
N ALA A 63 2.12 6.93 -11.96
CA ALA A 63 1.94 8.12 -12.80
C ALA A 63 2.92 8.19 -13.98
N GLY A 64 3.97 7.35 -13.98
CA GLY A 64 4.94 7.27 -15.06
C GLY A 64 4.39 6.60 -16.34
N PRO A 65 5.03 6.81 -17.49
CA PRO A 65 4.74 6.05 -18.71
C PRO A 65 5.10 4.57 -18.53
N ASP A 66 4.35 3.69 -19.20
CA ASP A 66 4.57 2.23 -19.23
C ASP A 66 5.87 1.83 -19.93
#